data_AF-A0A160PJE3-F1
#
_entry.id   AF-A0A160PJE3-F1
#
_cell.length_a   1.000
_cell.length_b   1.000
_cell.length_c   1.000
_cell.angle_alpha   90.00
_cell.angle_beta   90.00
_cell.angle_gamma   90.00
#
_symmetry.space_group_name_H-M   'P 1'
#
loop_
_entity.id
_entity.type
_entity.pdbx_description
1 polymer ?
#
loop_
_entity_poly.entity_id
_entity_poly.type
_entity_poly.pdbx_seq_one_letter_code
_entity_poly.pdbx_strand_id
1 'polypeptide(L)'
;MSLRSTVFAEIAAIAAEQEKRMPPITDDLVMLDTEFDSLCFALLVARMEDLTGADPFSEMDASDLPVTVGDLVALYDRAATRLAA
;
A
#
# COMPACT_ATOMS: atom_id res chain seq x y z
N MET A 1 -11.86 5.58 10.85
CA MET A 1 -10.66 4.84 10.43
C MET A 1 -10.01 5.67 9.34
N SER A 2 -8.77 6.10 9.54
CA SER A 2 -8.04 6.84 8.51
C SER A 2 -7.51 5.84 7.49
N LEU A 3 -7.52 6.20 6.20
CA LEU A 3 -7.02 5.39 5.08
C LEU A 3 -5.65 4.77 5.38
N ARG A 4 -4.76 5.56 5.97
CA ARG A 4 -3.45 5.15 6.48
C ARG A 4 -3.50 3.94 7.41
N SER A 5 -4.41 3.93 8.39
CA SER A 5 -4.54 2.82 9.34
C SER A 5 -5.00 1.54 8.65
N THR A 6 -5.87 1.67 7.64
CA THR A 6 -6.32 0.55 6.81
C THR A 6 -5.16 -0.04 6.01
N VAL A 7 -4.38 0.80 5.33
CA VAL A 7 -3.18 0.37 4.59
C VAL A 7 -2.23 -0.41 5.49
N PHE A 8 -1.90 0.13 6.67
CA PHE A 8 -0.99 -0.54 7.61
C PHE A 8 -1.55 -1.88 8.09
N ALA A 9 -2.85 -1.97 8.34
CA ALA A 9 -3.51 -3.21 8.74
C ALA A 9 -3.48 -4.25 7.62
N GLU A 10 -3.75 -3.86 6.37
CA GLU A 10 -3.70 -4.75 5.22
C GLU A 10 -2.27 -5.25 4.94
N ILE A 11 -1.26 -4.37 5.02
CA ILE A 11 0.15 -4.79 4.87
C ILE A 11 0.51 -5.80 5.96
N ALA A 12 0.12 -5.56 7.21
CA ALA A 12 0.35 -6.49 8.31
C ALA A 12 -0.37 -7.84 8.10
N ALA A 13 -1.61 -7.80 7.61
CA ALA A 13 -2.38 -9.00 7.30
C ALA A 13 -1.72 -9.81 6.18
N ILE A 14 -1.36 -9.17 5.07
CA ILE A 14 -0.71 -9.82 3.93
C ILE A 14 0.64 -10.43 4.34
N ALA A 15 1.42 -9.71 5.14
CA ALA A 15 2.69 -10.24 5.62
C ALA A 15 2.53 -11.44 6.55
N ALA A 16 1.50 -11.43 7.41
CA ALA A 16 1.17 -12.57 8.25
C ALA A 16 0.65 -13.75 7.42
N GLU A 17 -0.21 -13.50 6.42
CA GLU A 17 -0.75 -14.50 5.49
C GLU A 17 0.36 -15.15 4.66
N GLN A 18 1.36 -14.38 4.27
CA GLN A 18 2.51 -14.84 3.48
C GLN A 18 3.68 -15.34 4.34
N GLU A 19 3.49 -15.41 5.66
CA GLU A 19 4.51 -15.81 6.66
C GLU A 19 5.83 -15.04 6.55
N LYS A 20 5.77 -13.78 6.08
CA LYS A 20 6.94 -12.96 5.81
C LYS A 20 7.44 -12.27 7.08
N ARG A 21 8.75 -12.34 7.31
CA ARG A 21 9.37 -11.65 8.45
C ARG A 21 9.61 -10.19 8.10
N MET A 22 8.59 -9.37 8.29
CA MET A 22 8.75 -7.94 8.14
C MET A 22 9.27 -7.29 9.43
N PRO A 23 10.11 -6.24 9.30
CA PRO A 23 10.36 -5.30 10.37
C PRO A 23 9.05 -4.60 10.81
N PRO A 24 9.09 -3.79 11.87
CA PRO A 24 7.97 -2.92 12.23
C PRO A 24 7.50 -2.12 11.01
N ILE A 25 6.20 -2.18 10.69
CA ILE A 25 5.63 -1.40 9.59
C ILE A 25 5.67 0.07 9.99
N THR A 26 6.62 0.79 9.42
CA THR A 26 6.81 2.23 9.56
C THR A 26 6.71 2.89 8.20
N ASP A 27 6.45 4.20 8.17
CA ASP A 27 6.37 4.94 6.90
C ASP A 27 7.64 4.84 6.07
N ASP A 28 8.80 4.86 6.73
CA ASP A 28 10.11 4.74 6.11
C ASP A 28 10.48 3.31 5.72
N LEU A 29 9.58 2.34 5.95
CA LEU A 29 9.82 0.95 5.59
C LEU A 29 9.79 0.82 4.06
N VAL A 30 10.94 0.47 3.49
CA VAL A 30 11.07 0.18 2.07
C VAL A 30 10.56 -1.23 1.81
N MET A 31 9.45 -1.36 1.08
CA MET A 31 8.84 -2.67 0.80
C MET A 31 9.78 -3.54 -0.03
N LEU A 32 10.46 -2.96 -1.02
CA LEU A 32 11.42 -3.66 -1.89
C LEU A 32 12.65 -4.22 -1.18
N ASP A 33 13.00 -3.68 0.00
CA ASP A 33 14.14 -4.14 0.79
C ASP A 33 13.73 -5.29 1.73
N THR A 34 12.42 -5.48 1.91
CA THR A 34 11.86 -6.58 2.69
C THR A 34 11.50 -7.76 1.78
N GLU A 35 11.07 -8.86 2.38
CA GLU A 35 10.44 -9.93 1.62
C GLU A 35 9.10 -9.51 1.00
N PHE A 36 8.61 -8.28 1.16
CA PHE A 36 7.35 -7.82 0.54
C PHE A 36 7.48 -7.69 -0.99
N ASP A 37 7.41 -8.83 -1.67
CA ASP A 37 7.51 -8.95 -3.12
C ASP A 37 6.33 -8.30 -3.85
N SER A 38 6.48 -8.18 -5.17
CA SER A 38 5.46 -7.68 -6.11
C SER A 38 4.07 -8.31 -5.96
N LEU A 39 3.97 -9.58 -5.54
CA LEU A 39 2.68 -10.23 -5.27
C LEU A 39 1.96 -9.65 -4.05
N CYS A 40 2.70 -9.38 -2.97
CA CYS A 40 2.14 -8.77 -1.76
C CYS A 40 1.66 -7.35 -2.06
N PHE A 41 2.41 -6.65 -2.91
CA PHE A 41 2.03 -5.33 -3.41
C PHE A 41 0.75 -5.37 -4.24
N ALA A 42 0.66 -6.27 -5.23
CA ALA A 42 -0.54 -6.42 -6.05
C ALA A 42 -1.78 -6.76 -5.20
N LEU A 43 -1.61 -7.61 -4.18
CA LEU A 43 -2.69 -7.97 -3.25
C LEU A 43 -3.14 -6.76 -2.41
N LEU A 44 -2.19 -5.95 -1.92
CA LEU A 44 -2.48 -4.72 -1.19
C LEU A 44 -3.26 -3.74 -2.07
N VAL A 45 -2.79 -3.52 -3.31
CA VAL A 45 -3.42 -2.60 -4.25
C VAL A 45 -4.85 -3.02 -4.54
N ALA A 46 -5.07 -4.30 -4.85
CA ALA A 46 -6.40 -4.85 -5.11
C ALA A 46 -7.34 -4.68 -3.91
N ARG A 47 -6.88 -5.00 -2.68
CA ARG A 47 -7.72 -4.83 -1.47
C ARG A 47 -8.04 -3.35 -1.20
N MET A 48 -7.08 -2.48 -1.39
CA MET A 48 -7.28 -1.04 -1.19
C MET A 48 -8.23 -0.46 -2.25
N GLU A 49 -8.13 -0.89 -3.50
CA GLU A 49 -9.07 -0.54 -4.57
C GLU A 49 -10.48 -1.01 -4.23
N ASP A 50 -10.66 -2.26 -3.78
CA ASP A 50 -11.97 -2.78 -3.34
C ASP A 50 -12.56 -1.98 -2.15
N LEU A 51 -11.71 -1.56 -1.21
CA LEU A 51 -12.14 -0.83 0.00
C LEU A 51 -12.45 0.65 -0.26
N THR A 52 -11.72 1.28 -1.17
CA THR A 52 -11.76 2.75 -1.37
C THR A 52 -12.39 3.15 -2.70
N GLY A 53 -12.47 2.23 -3.65
CA GLY A 53 -12.85 2.48 -5.04
C GLY A 53 -11.84 3.32 -5.82
N ALA A 54 -10.66 3.58 -5.25
CA ALA A 54 -9.63 4.41 -5.85
C ALA A 54 -8.42 3.55 -6.21
N ASP A 55 -8.06 3.52 -7.50
CA ASP A 55 -6.80 2.93 -7.96
C ASP A 55 -5.86 4.02 -8.48
N PRO A 56 -5.00 4.61 -7.62
CA PRO A 56 -3.97 5.53 -8.07
C PRO A 56 -2.84 4.86 -8.86
N PHE A 57 -2.79 3.53 -8.92
CA PHE A 57 -1.75 2.80 -9.65
C PHE A 57 -2.08 2.62 -11.13
N SER A 58 -3.36 2.54 -11.52
CA SER A 58 -3.77 2.45 -12.93
C SER A 58 -3.27 3.60 -13.81
N GLU A 59 -3.12 4.79 -13.24
CA GLU A 59 -2.66 5.98 -13.97
C GLU A 59 -1.16 6.29 -13.78
N MET A 60 -0.46 5.53 -12.93
CA MET A 60 0.97 5.70 -12.70
C MET A 60 1.80 4.75 -13.54
N ASP A 61 2.94 5.26 -14.02
CA ASP A 61 3.97 4.41 -14.60
C ASP A 61 4.66 3.58 -13.52
N ALA A 62 5.11 2.37 -13.89
CA ALA A 62 5.82 1.47 -12.99
C ALA A 62 7.10 2.07 -12.37
N SER A 63 7.63 3.14 -12.98
CA SER A 63 8.77 3.92 -12.48
C SER A 63 8.43 4.85 -11.31
N ASP A 64 7.16 5.22 -11.14
CA ASP A 64 6.67 6.11 -10.09
C ASP A 64 6.02 5.32 -8.93
N LEU A 65 6.24 4.00 -8.89
CA LEU A 65 5.72 3.18 -7.82
C LEU A 65 6.34 3.59 -6.47
N PRO A 66 5.52 3.76 -5.42
CA PRO A 66 5.97 4.06 -4.09
C PRO A 66 6.88 2.92 -3.60
N VAL A 67 8.07 3.30 -3.19
CA VAL A 67 9.06 2.36 -2.64
C VAL A 67 8.83 2.11 -1.15
N THR A 68 8.20 3.08 -0.47
CA THR A 68 7.95 3.05 0.97
C THR A 68 6.47 2.95 1.30
N VAL A 69 6.16 2.44 2.50
CA VAL A 69 4.79 2.43 3.04
C VAL A 69 4.23 3.84 3.15
N GLY A 70 5.07 4.81 3.54
CA GLY A 70 4.70 6.22 3.63
C GLY A 70 4.27 6.81 2.29
N ASP A 71 5.03 6.52 1.22
CA ASP A 71 4.68 6.95 -0.13
C ASP A 71 3.36 6.32 -0.59
N LEU A 72 3.16 5.03 -0.33
CA LEU A 72 1.93 4.34 -0.71
C LEU A 72 0.71 4.92 0.02
N VAL A 73 0.83 5.20 1.32
CA VAL A 73 -0.24 5.87 2.08
C VAL A 73 -0.51 7.27 1.53
N ALA A 74 0.52 8.06 1.26
CA ALA A 74 0.36 9.40 0.70
C ALA A 74 -0.31 9.38 -0.69
N LEU A 75 0.01 8.36 -1.49
CA LEU A 75 -0.59 8.13 -2.80
C LEU A 75 -2.10 7.88 -2.69
N TYR A 76 -2.47 6.92 -1.85
CA TYR A 76 -3.88 6.60 -1.58
C TYR A 76 -4.62 7.79 -0.97
N ASP A 77 -4.00 8.54 -0.06
CA ASP A 77 -4.62 9.69 0.60
C ASP A 77 -4.94 10.80 -0.41
N ARG A 78 -4.04 11.04 -1.36
CA ARG A 78 -4.28 11.95 -2.50
C ARG A 78 -5.38 11.41 -3.42
N ALA A 79 -5.39 10.11 -3.70
CA ALA A 79 -6.39 9.49 -4.56
C ALA A 79 -7.81 9.60 -3.95
N ALA A 80 -7.94 9.28 -2.67
CA ALA A 80 -9.17 9.40 -1.92
C ALA A 80 -9.65 10.86 -1.84
N THR A 81 -8.72 11.81 -1.64
CA THR A 81 -9.02 13.25 -1.67
C THR A 81 -9.53 13.68 -3.05
N ARG A 82 -8.95 13.15 -4.14
CA ARG A 82 -9.36 13.47 -5.52
C ARG A 82 -10.76 12.94 -5.84
N LEU A 83 -11.11 11.76 -5.33
CA LEU A 83 -12.44 11.17 -5.52
C LEU A 83 -13.54 11.94 -4.77
N ALA A 84 -13.18 12.64 -3.70
CA ALA A 84 -14.10 13.44 -2.89
C ALA A 84 -14.27 14.90 -3.38
N ALA A 85 -13.54 15.32 -4.41
CA ALA A 85 -13.56 16.67 -5.00
C ALA A 85 -14.42 16.75 -6.27
#